data_AF-A0A961G918-F1
#
_entry.id   AF-A0A961G918-F1
#
_cell.length_a   1.000
_cell.length_b   1.000
_cell.length_c   1.000
_cell.angle_alpha   90.00
_cell.angle_beta   90.00
_cell.angle_gamma   90.00
#
_symmetry.space_group_name_H-M   'P 1'
#
loop_
_entity.id
_entity.type
_entity.pdbx_description
1 polymer ?
#
loop_
_entity_poly.entity_id
_entity_poly.type
_entity_poly.pdbx_seq_one_letter_code
_entity_poly.pdbx_strand_id
1 'polypeptide(L)'
;AAHRLLLDADAGGSAQRSVAAELEAGGGVPGFGHAVYRGVDPRLDVLLARLATIAPRRAMATVDAVLAAGSELGAGVANIDLGLAALAVATDMPVGATDAIFAVARTAGWIAHALEEYGEAPLRFRARAVYTGA
;
A
#
# COMPACT_ATOMS: atom_id res chain seq x y z
N ALA A 1 -3.12 7.65 -1.40
CA ALA A 1 -3.04 7.53 -2.87
C ALA A 1 -3.78 6.28 -3.38
N ALA A 2 -3.45 5.07 -2.90
CA ALA A 2 -4.14 3.82 -3.29
C ALA A 2 -5.67 3.84 -3.05
N HIS A 3 -6.12 4.52 -1.98
CA HIS A 3 -7.56 4.73 -1.74
C HIS A 3 -8.24 5.47 -2.91
N ARG A 4 -7.63 6.55 -3.41
CA ARG A 4 -8.17 7.29 -4.56
C ARG A 4 -8.18 6.44 -5.83
N LEU A 5 -7.12 5.67 -6.08
CA LEU A 5 -7.07 4.75 -7.22
C LEU A 5 -8.27 3.79 -7.23
N LEU A 6 -8.63 3.20 -6.08
CA LEU A 6 -9.79 2.31 -5.97
C LEU A 6 -11.13 3.04 -6.10
N LEU A 7 -11.25 4.26 -5.56
CA LEU A 7 -12.46 5.07 -5.74
C LEU A 7 -12.68 5.43 -7.22
N ASP A 8 -11.63 5.82 -7.92
CA ASP A 8 -11.70 6.16 -9.35
C ASP A 8 -12.08 4.93 -10.19
N ALA A 9 -11.57 3.74 -9.82
CA ALA A 9 -11.96 2.48 -10.43
C ALA A 9 -13.42 2.07 -10.11
N ASP A 10 -13.92 2.33 -8.90
CA ASP A 10 -15.31 2.00 -8.53
C ASP A 10 -16.34 2.97 -9.15
N ALA A 11 -15.97 4.25 -9.32
CA ALA A 11 -16.84 5.30 -9.84
C ALA A 11 -17.10 5.23 -11.36
N GLY A 12 -16.67 4.15 -12.03
CA GLY A 12 -16.83 3.95 -13.47
C GLY A 12 -15.56 4.17 -14.30
N GLY A 13 -14.43 4.50 -13.65
CA GLY A 13 -13.11 4.30 -14.22
C GLY A 13 -12.88 2.80 -14.43
N SER A 14 -12.45 2.38 -15.62
CA SER A 14 -11.96 1.01 -15.77
C SER A 14 -10.69 0.89 -14.92
N ALA A 15 -10.57 -0.19 -14.15
CA ALA A 15 -9.36 -0.48 -13.39
C ALA A 15 -8.09 -0.37 -14.25
N GLN A 16 -8.15 -0.86 -15.49
CA GLN A 16 -7.08 -0.72 -16.49
C GLN A 16 -6.74 0.74 -16.78
N ARG A 17 -7.74 1.61 -16.98
CA ARG A 17 -7.49 3.04 -17.22
C ARG A 17 -6.85 3.72 -16.01
N SER A 18 -7.36 3.43 -14.80
CA SER A 18 -6.84 4.03 -13.58
C SER A 18 -5.39 3.63 -13.30
N VAL A 19 -5.06 2.35 -13.50
CA VAL A 19 -3.68 1.84 -13.37
C VAL A 19 -2.76 2.40 -14.46
N ALA A 20 -3.21 2.42 -15.72
CA ALA A 20 -2.43 2.96 -16.84
C ALA A 20 -2.08 4.44 -16.63
N ALA A 21 -3.03 5.25 -16.15
CA ALA A 21 -2.80 6.67 -15.89
C ALA A 21 -1.69 6.92 -14.84
N GLU A 22 -1.64 6.12 -13.77
CA GLU A 22 -0.57 6.23 -12.76
C GLU A 22 0.80 5.80 -13.31
N LEU A 23 0.84 4.79 -14.20
CA LEU A 23 2.07 4.39 -14.88
C LEU A 23 2.58 5.47 -15.84
N GLU A 24 1.69 6.08 -16.62
CA GLU A 24 2.02 7.18 -17.54
C GLU A 24 2.56 8.41 -16.78
N ALA A 25 2.08 8.66 -15.56
CA ALA A 25 2.59 9.72 -14.70
C ALA A 25 4.02 9.46 -14.16
N GLY A 26 4.55 8.25 -14.30
CA GLY A 26 5.95 7.91 -13.98
C GLY A 26 6.27 7.74 -12.50
N GLY A 27 5.29 7.90 -11.59
CA GLY A 27 5.46 7.77 -10.15
C GLY A 27 5.35 6.35 -9.59
N GLY A 28 5.01 5.37 -10.44
CA GLY A 28 4.58 4.03 -10.02
C GLY A 28 3.12 4.01 -9.58
N VAL A 29 2.53 2.82 -9.46
CA VAL A 29 1.11 2.66 -9.13
C VAL A 29 0.92 2.57 -7.62
N PRO A 30 0.14 3.46 -6.98
CA PRO A 30 -0.11 3.39 -5.55
C PRO A 30 -0.71 2.05 -5.12
N GLY A 31 -0.14 1.43 -4.08
CA GLY A 31 -0.53 0.08 -3.63
C GLY A 31 0.21 -1.06 -4.34
N PHE A 32 1.13 -0.72 -5.25
CA PHE A 32 2.02 -1.67 -5.92
C PHE A 32 3.49 -1.28 -5.73
N GLY A 33 4.36 -2.29 -5.87
CA GLY A 33 5.79 -2.18 -5.61
C GLY A 33 6.14 -2.52 -4.16
N HIS A 34 7.30 -3.14 -3.97
CA HIS A 34 7.79 -3.50 -2.65
C HIS A 34 9.33 -3.61 -2.65
N ALA A 35 9.99 -3.11 -1.61
CA ALA A 35 11.46 -3.14 -1.52
C ALA A 35 12.02 -4.53 -1.19
N VAL A 36 11.29 -5.32 -0.39
CA VAL A 36 11.69 -6.67 0.07
C VAL A 36 11.01 -7.80 -0.72
N TYR A 37 9.68 -7.87 -0.73
CA TYR A 37 8.93 -8.89 -1.44
C TYR A 37 9.04 -8.73 -2.97
N ARG A 38 9.37 -9.84 -3.66
CA ARG A 38 9.48 -9.90 -5.13
C ARG A 38 8.31 -10.63 -5.80
N GLY A 39 7.49 -11.34 -5.03
CA GLY A 39 6.37 -12.13 -5.53
C GLY A 39 5.06 -11.65 -4.94
N VAL A 40 4.78 -12.08 -3.70
CA VAL A 40 3.53 -11.76 -3.00
C VAL A 40 3.86 -11.07 -1.68
N ASP A 41 3.08 -10.05 -1.32
CA ASP A 41 3.05 -9.49 0.03
C ASP A 41 2.10 -10.33 0.90
N PRO A 42 2.60 -11.16 1.83
CA PRO A 42 1.75 -12.06 2.62
C PRO A 42 0.75 -11.30 3.51
N ARG A 43 1.01 -10.03 3.81
CA ARG A 43 0.12 -9.20 4.64
C ARG A 43 -1.12 -8.81 3.84
N LEU A 44 -0.95 -8.55 2.54
CA LEU A 44 -2.05 -8.24 1.64
C LEU A 44 -3.01 -9.43 1.56
N ASP A 45 -2.49 -10.64 1.34
CA ASP A 45 -3.29 -11.87 1.24
C ASP A 45 -4.15 -12.08 2.49
N VAL A 46 -3.55 -11.95 3.68
CA VAL A 46 -4.28 -12.10 4.94
C VAL A 46 -5.41 -11.09 5.07
N LEU A 47 -5.15 -9.82 4.72
CA LEU A 47 -6.16 -8.77 4.83
C LEU A 47 -7.29 -8.96 3.81
N LEU A 48 -6.97 -9.26 2.54
CA LEU A 48 -7.98 -9.51 1.51
C LEU A 48 -8.82 -10.75 1.83
N ALA A 49 -8.21 -11.83 2.34
CA ALA A 49 -8.95 -13.02 2.77
C ALA A 49 -9.96 -12.70 3.90
N ARG A 50 -9.62 -11.78 4.81
CA ARG A 50 -10.56 -11.31 5.85
C ARG A 50 -11.63 -10.42 5.24
N LEU A 51 -11.27 -9.47 4.40
CA LEU A 51 -12.21 -8.57 3.73
C LEU A 51 -13.23 -9.33 2.88
N ALA A 52 -12.83 -10.39 2.17
CA ALA A 52 -13.73 -11.21 1.37
C ALA A 52 -14.91 -11.80 2.16
N THR A 53 -14.80 -11.90 3.49
CA THR A 53 -15.87 -12.41 4.36
C THR A 53 -16.87 -11.35 4.83
N ILE A 54 -16.51 -10.06 4.76
CA ILE A 54 -17.29 -8.96 5.34
C ILE A 54 -17.61 -7.83 4.35
N ALA A 55 -16.83 -7.69 3.28
CA ALA A 55 -16.93 -6.61 2.33
C ALA A 55 -18.06 -6.85 1.30
N PRO A 56 -18.69 -5.79 0.77
CA PRO A 56 -19.60 -5.91 -0.36
C PRO A 56 -18.93 -6.57 -1.57
N ARG A 57 -19.63 -7.48 -2.25
CA ARG A 57 -19.11 -8.17 -3.46
C ARG A 57 -18.61 -7.19 -4.54
N ARG A 58 -19.29 -6.06 -4.71
CA ARG A 58 -18.88 -5.01 -5.65
C ARG A 58 -17.50 -4.46 -5.32
N ALA A 59 -17.26 -4.11 -4.05
CA ALA A 59 -15.96 -3.57 -3.62
C ALA A 59 -14.84 -4.58 -3.88
N MET A 60 -15.07 -5.86 -3.58
CA MET A 60 -14.09 -6.92 -3.87
C MET A 60 -13.85 -7.09 -5.38
N ALA A 61 -14.89 -7.03 -6.21
CA ALA A 61 -14.73 -7.09 -7.67
C ALA A 61 -13.88 -5.93 -8.22
N THR A 62 -14.03 -4.72 -7.67
CA THR A 62 -13.17 -3.58 -8.03
C THR A 62 -11.72 -3.82 -7.63
N VAL A 63 -11.47 -4.38 -6.44
CA VAL A 63 -10.12 -4.74 -5.98
C VAL A 63 -9.49 -5.80 -6.89
N ASP A 64 -10.23 -6.85 -7.22
CA ASP A 64 -9.77 -7.92 -8.12
C ASP A 64 -9.44 -7.37 -9.52
N ALA A 65 -10.26 -6.45 -10.03
CA ALA A 65 -10.01 -5.80 -11.32
C ALA A 65 -8.74 -4.92 -11.29
N VAL A 66 -8.47 -4.21 -10.20
CA VAL A 66 -7.24 -3.42 -10.02
C VAL A 66 -6.01 -4.32 -9.88
N LEU A 67 -6.12 -5.44 -9.15
CA LEU A 67 -5.05 -6.44 -9.06
C LEU A 67 -4.72 -7.04 -10.44
N ALA A 68 -5.73 -7.43 -11.21
CA ALA A 68 -5.56 -7.95 -12.57
C ALA A 68 -4.91 -6.91 -13.49
N ALA A 69 -5.43 -5.69 -13.51
CA ALA A 69 -4.87 -4.59 -14.30
C ALA A 69 -3.41 -4.29 -13.91
N GLY A 70 -3.09 -4.26 -12.61
CA GLY A 70 -1.73 -4.06 -12.12
C GLY A 70 -0.78 -5.17 -12.57
N SER A 71 -1.24 -6.42 -12.56
CA SER A 71 -0.45 -7.56 -13.06
C SER A 71 -0.21 -7.47 -14.57
N GLU A 72 -1.25 -7.18 -15.35
CA GLU A 72 -1.18 -7.08 -16.81
C GLU A 72 -0.28 -5.94 -17.29
N LEU A 73 -0.35 -4.79 -16.61
CA LEU A 73 0.37 -3.57 -16.98
C LEU A 73 1.76 -3.45 -16.32
N GLY A 74 2.15 -4.42 -15.47
CA GLY A 74 3.46 -4.43 -14.83
C GLY A 74 3.63 -3.39 -13.72
N ALA A 75 2.59 -3.15 -12.93
CA ALA A 75 2.60 -2.23 -11.79
C ALA A 75 3.52 -2.67 -10.63
N GLY A 76 3.93 -3.95 -10.63
CA GLY A 76 4.77 -4.56 -9.60
C GLY A 76 3.98 -5.37 -8.58
N VAL A 77 4.63 -5.72 -7.46
CA VAL A 77 4.00 -6.53 -6.40
C VAL A 77 2.95 -5.71 -5.67
N ALA A 78 1.68 -6.12 -5.70
CA ALA A 78 0.65 -5.51 -4.88
C ALA A 78 0.99 -5.67 -3.39
N ASN A 79 0.82 -4.60 -2.61
CA ASN A 79 1.27 -4.54 -1.24
C ASN A 79 0.14 -4.20 -0.25
N ILE A 80 0.45 -4.20 1.04
CA ILE A 80 -0.51 -3.94 2.11
C ILE A 80 -1.27 -2.62 1.98
N ASP A 81 -0.73 -1.59 1.33
CA ASP A 81 -1.42 -0.31 1.16
C ASP A 81 -2.63 -0.43 0.23
N LEU A 82 -2.58 -1.33 -0.77
CA LEU A 82 -3.76 -1.67 -1.57
C LEU A 82 -4.83 -2.36 -0.70
N GLY A 83 -4.42 -3.21 0.23
CA GLY A 83 -5.32 -3.86 1.18
C GLY A 83 -5.98 -2.87 2.15
N LEU A 84 -5.23 -1.88 2.64
CA LEU A 84 -5.78 -0.80 3.47
C LEU A 84 -6.75 0.07 2.66
N ALA A 85 -6.43 0.36 1.40
CA ALA A 85 -7.33 1.06 0.49
C ALA A 85 -8.62 0.26 0.23
N ALA A 86 -8.51 -1.06 0.02
CA ALA A 86 -9.65 -1.95 -0.13
C ALA A 86 -10.56 -1.94 1.12
N LEU A 87 -9.97 -2.01 2.32
CA LEU A 87 -10.72 -1.87 3.58
C LEU A 87 -11.46 -0.53 3.65
N ALA A 88 -10.76 0.57 3.36
CA ALA A 88 -11.35 1.91 3.42
C ALA A 88 -12.55 2.05 2.47
N VAL A 89 -12.41 1.63 1.21
CA VAL A 89 -13.51 1.67 0.23
C VAL A 89 -14.66 0.73 0.61
N ALA A 90 -14.35 -0.50 1.04
CA ALA A 90 -15.37 -1.48 1.41
C ALA A 90 -16.22 -1.06 2.62
N THR A 91 -15.71 -0.15 3.44
CA THR A 91 -16.36 0.32 4.67
C THR A 91 -16.70 1.81 4.65
N ASP A 92 -16.65 2.44 3.47
CA ASP A 92 -17.00 3.86 3.24
C ASP A 92 -16.25 4.83 4.17
N MET A 93 -14.96 4.55 4.41
CA MET A 93 -14.11 5.41 5.22
C MET A 93 -13.69 6.67 4.45
N PRO A 94 -13.46 7.80 5.15
CA PRO A 94 -13.01 9.02 4.50
C PRO A 94 -11.57 8.91 3.99
N VAL A 95 -11.22 9.81 3.06
CA VAL A 95 -9.83 10.00 2.61
C VAL A 95 -8.93 10.32 3.82
N GLY A 96 -7.79 9.65 3.91
CA GLY A 96 -6.85 9.73 5.04
C GLY A 96 -7.04 8.65 6.11
N ALA A 97 -8.14 7.88 6.08
CA ALA A 97 -8.35 6.78 7.02
C ALA A 97 -7.26 5.70 6.95
N THR A 98 -6.76 5.40 5.75
CA THR A 98 -5.67 4.43 5.54
C THR A 98 -4.41 4.82 6.32
N ASP A 99 -4.08 6.11 6.32
CA ASP A 99 -2.88 6.64 6.94
C ASP A 99 -3.02 6.64 8.47
N ALA A 100 -4.22 6.96 8.96
CA ALA A 100 -4.54 6.89 10.39
C ALA A 100 -4.47 5.44 10.92
N ILE A 101 -5.07 4.47 10.21
CA ILE A 101 -5.00 3.04 10.56
C ILE A 101 -3.55 2.58 10.58
N PHE A 102 -2.78 2.94 9.53
CA PHE A 102 -1.36 2.62 9.45
C PHE A 102 -0.59 3.17 10.65
N ALA A 103 -0.74 4.46 10.96
CA ALA A 103 -0.01 5.11 12.06
C ALA A 103 -0.32 4.46 13.41
N VAL A 104 -1.60 4.20 13.70
CA VAL A 104 -2.03 3.54 14.94
C VAL A 104 -1.43 2.13 15.02
N ALA A 105 -1.56 1.33 13.96
CA ALA A 105 -1.03 -0.04 13.93
C ALA A 105 0.51 -0.08 14.05
N ARG A 106 1.21 0.84 13.38
CA ARG A 106 2.68 0.88 13.40
C ARG A 106 3.27 1.44 14.68
N THR A 107 2.50 2.19 15.47
CA THR A 107 2.95 2.75 16.75
C THR A 107 3.52 1.67 17.68
N ALA A 108 2.89 0.49 17.76
CA ALA A 108 3.40 -0.62 18.57
C ALA A 108 4.81 -1.06 18.13
N GLY A 109 5.04 -1.17 16.82
CA GLY A 109 6.35 -1.53 16.26
C GLY A 109 7.39 -0.42 16.42
N TRP A 110 7.00 0.85 16.28
CA TRP A 110 7.90 1.98 16.53
C TRP A 110 8.34 2.06 17.98
N ILE A 111 7.43 1.85 18.93
CA ILE A 111 7.75 1.81 20.36
C ILE A 111 8.68 0.62 20.64
N ALA A 112 8.39 -0.57 20.10
CA ALA A 112 9.25 -1.74 20.28
C ALA A 112 10.68 -1.48 19.77
N HIS A 113 10.83 -0.96 18.55
CA HIS A 113 12.15 -0.62 18.01
C HIS A 113 12.86 0.50 18.78
N ALA A 114 12.14 1.48 19.33
CA ALA A 114 12.72 2.50 20.18
C ALA A 114 13.27 1.91 21.49
N LEU A 115 12.52 0.98 22.11
CA LEU A 115 12.96 0.27 23.30
C LEU A 115 14.17 -0.64 23.01
N GLU A 116 14.18 -1.33 21.86
CA GLU A 116 15.36 -2.07 21.39
C GLU A 116 16.57 -1.14 21.19
N GLU A 117 16.38 0.04 20.59
CA GLU A 117 17.45 1.02 20.38
C GLU A 117 18.04 1.56 21.69
N TYR A 118 17.22 1.78 22.71
CA TYR A 118 17.71 2.21 24.03
C TYR A 118 18.61 1.17 24.73
N GLY A 119 18.52 -0.10 24.34
CA GLY A 119 19.36 -1.17 24.89
C GLY A 119 20.77 -1.23 24.31
N GLU A 120 21.10 -0.38 23.35
CA GLU A 120 22.26 -0.57 22.47
C GLU A 120 23.28 0.55 22.55
N ALA A 121 24.45 0.32 21.94
CA ALA A 121 25.54 1.28 21.98
C ALA A 121 25.15 2.61 21.30
N PRO A 122 25.34 3.78 21.95
CA PRO A 122 25.03 5.08 21.36
C PRO A 122 25.78 5.34 20.04
N LEU A 123 25.15 6.12 19.14
CA LEU A 123 25.74 6.62 17.88
C LEU A 123 26.14 5.55 16.84
N ARG A 124 25.53 4.37 16.88
CA ARG A 124 25.77 3.30 15.88
C ARG A 124 25.38 3.66 14.44
N PHE A 125 24.40 4.53 14.25
CA PHE A 125 24.02 5.05 12.93
C PHE A 125 24.70 6.39 12.66
N ARG A 126 25.98 6.35 12.25
CA ARG A 126 26.72 7.54 11.80
C ARG A 126 26.84 7.54 10.28
N ALA A 127 25.85 8.12 9.61
CA ALA A 127 25.86 8.28 8.15
C ALA A 127 27.11 9.05 7.70
N ARG A 128 27.76 8.57 6.64
CA ARG A 128 28.86 9.24 5.95
C ARG A 128 28.38 9.65 4.58
N ALA A 129 28.72 10.87 4.17
CA ALA A 129 28.43 11.37 2.84
C ALA A 129 29.74 11.58 2.06
N VAL A 130 29.67 11.42 0.75
CA VAL A 130 30.74 11.80 -0.18
C VAL A 130 30.36 13.17 -0.76
N TYR A 131 31.25 14.15 -0.63
CA TYR A 131 31.07 15.46 -1.26
C TYR A 131 31.30 15.34 -2.77
N THR A 132 30.32 15.81 -3.55
CA THR A 132 30.36 15.80 -5.03
C THR A 132 30.16 17.20 -5.62
N GLY A 133 30.38 18.25 -4.83
CA GLY A 133 30.39 19.61 -5.37
C GLY A 133 31.68 19.89 -6.14
N ALA A 134 31.60 20.83 -7.08
CA ALA A 134 32.76 21.36 -7.79
C ALA A 134 33.62 22.26 -6.88
#